data_AF-A0A0F8ZLD3-F1
#
_entry.id   AF-A0A0F8ZLD3-F1
#
_cell.length_a   1.000
_cell.length_b   1.000
_cell.length_c   1.000
_cell.angle_alpha   90.00
_cell.angle_beta   90.00
_cell.angle_gamma   90.00
#
_symmetry.space_group_name_H-M   'P 1'
#
loop_
_entity.id
_entity.type
_entity.pdbx_description
1 polymer ?
#
loop_
_entity_poly.entity_id
_entity_poly.type
_entity_poly.pdbx_seq_one_letter_code
_entity_poly.pdbx_strand_id
1 'polypeptide(L)' 'LSTPSDSTAMGALVTHITGGADAKTFQPMNVNFGLFPPVEGPKSGRRGRKDRYKAYTDRAKADWQDWLNQG' A
#
# COMPACT_ATOMS: atom_id res chain seq x y z
N LEU A 1 19.39 -4.60 3.43
CA LEU A 1 18.28 -3.65 3.22
C LEU A 1 17.06 -4.19 3.95
N SER A 2 16.40 -3.36 4.75
CA SER A 2 15.09 -3.68 5.36
C SER A 2 14.02 -3.83 4.27
N THR A 3 12.90 -4.50 4.55
CA THR A 3 11.73 -4.47 3.67
C THR A 3 11.12 -3.06 3.66
N PRO A 4 10.71 -2.51 2.50
CA PRO A 4 10.02 -1.23 2.46
C PRO A 4 8.66 -1.30 3.17
N SER A 5 8.18 -0.15 3.66
CA SER A 5 6.90 -0.02 4.36
C SER A 5 5.70 -0.56 3.54
N ASP A 6 4.69 -1.11 4.19
CA ASP A 6 3.44 -1.60 3.58
C ASP A 6 2.56 -0.50 2.96
N SER A 7 2.90 0.76 3.24
CA SER A 7 2.38 1.95 2.57
C SER A 7 2.97 2.16 1.16
N THR A 8 4.01 1.41 0.77
CA THR A 8 4.58 1.40 -0.58
C THR A 8 3.99 0.25 -1.41
N ALA A 9 4.03 0.35 -2.74
CA ALA A 9 3.55 -0.73 -3.61
C ALA A 9 4.29 -2.06 -3.39
N MET A 10 5.61 -2.02 -3.17
CA MET A 10 6.42 -3.20 -2.93
C MET A 10 6.18 -3.80 -1.55
N GLY A 11 6.18 -2.97 -0.50
CA GLY A 11 5.90 -3.43 0.85
C GLY A 11 4.48 -3.97 1.00
N ALA A 12 3.49 -3.34 0.37
CA ALA A 12 2.10 -3.83 0.35
C ALA A 12 2.00 -5.23 -0.27
N LEU A 13 2.67 -5.46 -1.41
CA LEU A 13 2.70 -6.77 -2.05
C LEU A 13 3.41 -7.82 -1.20
N VAL A 14 4.58 -7.51 -0.66
CA VAL A 14 5.30 -8.43 0.23
C VAL A 14 4.42 -8.79 1.42
N THR A 15 3.82 -7.79 2.08
CA THR A 15 2.93 -7.99 3.22
C THR A 15 1.69 -8.81 2.85
N HIS A 16 1.10 -8.63 1.66
CA HIS A 16 -0.02 -9.46 1.20
C HIS A 16 0.38 -10.93 0.99
N ILE A 17 1.58 -11.15 0.44
CA ILE A 17 2.09 -12.50 0.16
C ILE A 17 2.51 -13.22 1.44
N THR A 18 3.14 -12.52 2.38
CA THR A 18 3.75 -13.12 3.58
C THR A 18 2.90 -12.97 4.85
N GLY A 19 2.00 -12.00 4.90
CA GLY A 19 1.27 -11.55 6.10
C GLY A 19 -0.11 -12.17 6.30
N GLY A 20 -0.61 -12.95 5.34
CA GLY A 20 -1.69 -13.90 5.60
C GLY A 20 -3.01 -13.63 4.87
N ALA A 21 -3.41 -14.63 4.11
CA ALA A 21 -4.70 -15.25 4.33
C ALA A 21 -4.42 -16.72 4.73
N ASP A 22 -5.41 -17.41 5.30
CA ASP A 22 -5.41 -18.89 5.29
C ASP A 22 -4.89 -19.34 3.92
N ALA A 23 -3.87 -20.20 3.87
CA ALA A 23 -3.31 -20.65 2.60
C ALA A 23 -4.40 -21.18 1.65
N LYS A 24 -5.53 -21.64 2.20
CA LYS A 24 -6.73 -22.07 1.45
C LYS A 24 -7.54 -20.92 0.83
N THR A 25 -7.48 -19.71 1.37
CA THR A 25 -8.23 -18.53 0.89
C THR A 25 -7.34 -17.46 0.27
N PHE A 26 -6.01 -17.58 0.38
CA PHE A 26 -5.07 -16.71 -0.31
C PHE A 26 -5.33 -16.69 -1.81
N GLN A 27 -5.45 -15.48 -2.35
CA GLN A 27 -5.50 -15.26 -3.78
C GLN A 27 -4.34 -14.36 -4.19
N PRO A 28 -3.50 -14.79 -5.14
CA PRO A 28 -2.48 -13.92 -5.70
C PRO A 28 -3.18 -12.78 -6.46
N MET A 29 -2.66 -11.57 -6.30
CA MET A 29 -3.15 -10.43 -7.06
C MET A 29 -2.03 -9.41 -7.32
N ASN A 30 -2.18 -8.66 -8.42
CA ASN A 30 -1.36 -7.47 -8.65
C ASN A 30 -1.67 -6.38 -7.64
N VAL A 31 -0.73 -5.44 -7.49
CA VAL A 31 -0.87 -4.31 -6.59
C VAL A 31 -2.12 -3.48 -6.93
N ASN A 32 -2.85 -3.09 -5.90
CA ASN A 32 -3.99 -2.19 -5.98
C ASN A 32 -4.14 -1.46 -4.63
N PHE A 33 -4.89 -0.37 -4.59
CA PHE A 33 -5.05 0.44 -3.36
C PHE A 33 -5.72 -0.31 -2.19
N GLY A 34 -6.38 -1.44 -2.43
CA GLY A 34 -6.93 -2.27 -1.36
C GLY A 34 -5.87 -2.97 -0.51
N LEU A 35 -4.63 -3.09 -1.01
CA LEU A 35 -3.50 -3.68 -0.27
C LEU A 35 -2.80 -2.67 0.65
N PHE A 36 -3.08 -1.38 0.52
CA PHE A 36 -2.40 -0.33 1.27
C PHE A 36 -3.16 -0.04 2.57
N PRO A 37 -2.48 0.28 3.68
CA PRO A 37 -3.12 0.79 4.89
C PRO A 37 -4.03 1.97 4.57
N PRO A 38 -5.18 2.17 5.23
CA PRO A 38 -6.08 3.28 4.90
C PRO A 38 -5.40 4.66 5.01
N VAL A 39 -5.89 5.63 4.24
CA VAL A 39 -5.50 7.05 4.33
C VAL A 39 -6.62 7.83 5.00
N GLU A 40 -6.27 8.73 5.91
CA GLU A 40 -7.22 9.59 6.61
C GLU A 40 -7.56 10.84 5.79
N GLY A 41 -8.80 11.35 5.92
CA GLY A 41 -9.23 12.64 5.37
C GLY A 41 -10.18 12.56 4.17
N PRO A 42 -9.85 11.87 3.06
CA PRO A 42 -10.70 11.80 1.88
C PRO A 42 -12.05 11.14 2.14
N LYS A 43 -13.12 11.76 1.62
CA LYS A 43 -14.46 11.16 1.65
C LYS A 43 -14.48 9.79 0.94
N SER A 44 -15.31 8.87 1.42
CA SER A 44 -15.51 7.57 0.79
C SER A 44 -16.29 7.70 -0.54
N GLY A 45 -16.34 6.60 -1.30
CA GLY A 45 -17.13 6.51 -2.54
C GLY A 45 -16.52 7.23 -3.74
N ARG A 46 -17.34 7.42 -4.80
CA ARG A 46 -16.93 7.94 -6.10
C ARG A 46 -16.37 9.36 -6.03
N ARG A 47 -16.98 10.23 -5.24
CA ARG A 47 -16.62 11.66 -5.16
C ARG A 47 -15.23 11.89 -4.55
N GLY A 48 -14.85 11.10 -3.53
CA GLY A 48 -13.52 11.21 -2.92
C GLY A 48 -12.46 10.28 -3.51
N ARG A 49 -12.76 9.54 -4.59
CA ARG A 49 -11.81 8.60 -5.20
C ARG A 49 -10.52 9.29 -5.65
N LYS A 50 -10.63 10.46 -6.30
CA LYS A 50 -9.47 11.20 -6.80
C LYS A 50 -8.53 11.60 -5.68
N ASP A 51 -9.07 12.23 -4.64
CA ASP A 51 -8.29 12.74 -3.51
C ASP A 51 -7.70 11.57 -2.70
N ARG A 52 -8.47 10.49 -2.53
CA ARG A 52 -8.00 9.29 -1.83
C ARG A 52 -6.86 8.61 -2.57
N TYR A 53 -6.96 8.48 -3.90
CA TYR A 53 -5.90 7.88 -4.71
C TYR A 53 -4.63 8.74 -4.68
N LYS A 54 -4.80 10.07 -4.71
CA LYS A 54 -3.66 10.99 -4.56
C LYS A 54 -2.99 10.82 -3.19
N ALA A 55 -3.77 10.79 -2.11
CA ALA A 55 -3.24 10.61 -0.75
C ALA A 55 -2.46 9.31 -0.58
N TYR A 56 -2.96 8.20 -1.14
CA TYR A 56 -2.21 6.93 -1.18
C TYR A 56 -0.87 7.08 -1.91
N THR A 57 -0.89 7.65 -3.11
CA THR A 57 0.32 7.79 -3.94
C THR A 57 1.33 8.76 -3.32
N ASP A 58 0.88 9.86 -2.73
CA ASP A 58 1.76 10.83 -2.06
C ASP A 58 2.50 10.17 -0.89
N ARG A 59 1.77 9.46 -0.02
CA ARG A 59 2.36 8.73 1.11
C ARG A 59 3.32 7.64 0.63
N ALA A 60 2.89 6.83 -0.34
CA ALA A 60 3.72 5.77 -0.91
C ALA A 60 5.04 6.29 -1.50
N LYS A 61 5.00 7.46 -2.16
CA LYS A 61 6.19 8.09 -2.74
C LYS A 61 7.15 8.60 -1.66
N ALA A 62 6.64 9.22 -0.60
CA ALA A 62 7.44 9.67 0.52
C ALA A 62 8.15 8.48 1.20
N ASP A 63 7.40 7.45 1.58
CA ASP A 63 7.93 6.29 2.29
C ASP A 63 8.94 5.49 1.44
N TRP A 64 8.73 5.44 0.12
CA TRP A 64 9.69 4.81 -0.80
C TRP A 64 11.00 5.59 -0.87
N GLN A 65 10.93 6.93 -0.93
CA GLN A 65 12.12 7.77 -0.96
C GLN A 65 12.92 7.64 0.34
N ASP A 66 12.22 7.62 1.48
CA ASP A 66 12.83 7.44 2.79
C ASP A 66 13.51 6.08 2.90
N TRP A 67 12.91 5.02 2.35
CA TRP A 67 13.53 3.70 2.30
C TRP A 67 14.78 3.65 1.43
N LEU A 68 14.76 4.27 0.24
CA LEU A 68 15.94 4.35 -0.63
C LEU A 68 17.11 5.09 0.03
N ASN A 69 16.82 6.09 0.87
CA ASN A 69 17.84 6.87 1.58
C ASN A 69 18.42 6.13 2.80
N GLN A 70 17.84 4.98 3.21
CA GLN A 70 18.37 4.15 4.30
C GLN A 70 19.44 3.15 3.84
N GLY A 71 19.57 2.93 2.53
CA GLY A 71 20.54 2.02 1.91
C GLY A 71 21.79 2.73 1.44
#